data_AF-A0A961I0B5-F1
#
_entry.id   AF-A0A961I0B5-F1
#
_cell.length_a   1.000
_cell.length_b   1.000
_cell.length_c   1.000
_cell.angle_alpha   90.00
_cell.angle_beta   90.00
_cell.angle_gamma   90.00
#
_symmetry.space_group_name_H-M   'P 1'
#
loop_
_entity.id
_entity.type
_entity.pdbx_description
1 polymer ?
#
loop_
_entity_poly.entity_id
_entity_poly.type
_entity_poly.pdbx_seq_one_letter_code
_entity_poly.pdbx_strand_id
1 'polypeptide(L)'
;MIETTGDGVVRPALHALAMQAADVWPGQWRIASLCAAPVCPAPAGGAPRSGRAYLDRVDLMRAQADEAGIDGAEWLREMPVGWLPVLETAVAGLAALKSRPDNRPAVLRIAQAKEKMGTLRFYLDATGSREFQARVFQIANWAELCSQNRCMLTGMPGRLREGEWLLTLSDEALRLRIADPDSFAARLYPV
;
A
#
# COMPACT_ATOMS: atom_id res chain seq x y z
N MET A 1 18.87 -23.98 -13.34
CA MET A 1 17.47 -24.43 -13.25
C MET A 1 16.63 -23.34 -13.89
N ILE A 2 15.96 -23.63 -15.00
CA ILE A 2 15.11 -22.65 -15.71
C ILE A 2 13.75 -22.73 -15.04
N GLU A 3 13.30 -21.64 -14.41
CA GLU A 3 11.92 -21.54 -13.95
C GLU A 3 11.05 -21.17 -15.15
N THR A 4 10.38 -22.17 -15.73
CA THR A 4 9.35 -21.92 -16.73
C THR A 4 8.06 -21.53 -16.03
N THR A 5 7.71 -20.24 -16.12
CA THR A 5 6.34 -19.80 -15.84
C THR A 5 5.43 -20.26 -16.99
N GLY A 6 4.14 -20.51 -16.68
CA GLY A 6 3.17 -21.13 -17.60
C GLY A 6 2.79 -20.32 -18.85
N ASP A 7 3.50 -19.22 -19.13
CA ASP A 7 3.34 -18.34 -20.30
C ASP A 7 4.37 -18.62 -21.41
N GLY A 8 5.30 -19.57 -21.21
CA GLY A 8 6.31 -19.92 -22.21
C GLY A 8 7.41 -18.85 -22.38
N VAL A 9 7.38 -17.79 -21.56
CA VAL A 9 8.41 -16.76 -21.53
C VAL A 9 9.56 -17.26 -20.66
N VAL A 10 10.73 -17.49 -21.27
CA VAL A 10 11.95 -17.83 -20.53
C VAL A 10 12.43 -16.57 -19.80
N ARG A 11 12.00 -16.39 -18.55
CA ARG A 11 12.55 -15.35 -17.68
C ARG A 11 13.93 -15.83 -17.20
N PRO A 12 14.97 -14.99 -17.26
CA PRO A 12 16.25 -15.37 -16.71
C PRO A 12 16.06 -15.65 -15.21
N ALA A 13 16.64 -16.75 -14.72
CA ALA A 13 16.58 -17.08 -13.31
C ALA A 13 17.21 -15.92 -12.54
N LEU A 14 16.39 -15.11 -11.85
CA LEU A 14 16.83 -13.92 -11.11
C LEU A 14 17.96 -14.27 -10.14
N HIS A 15 17.90 -15.48 -9.56
CA HIS A 15 18.97 -16.05 -8.78
C HIS A 15 20.29 -16.18 -9.55
N ALA A 16 20.28 -16.73 -10.78
CA ALA A 16 21.49 -16.91 -11.58
C ALA A 16 22.10 -15.57 -12.02
N LEU A 17 21.26 -14.59 -12.40
CA LEU A 17 21.73 -13.24 -12.72
C LEU A 17 22.32 -12.53 -11.50
N ALA A 18 21.70 -12.69 -10.33
CA ALA A 18 22.21 -12.11 -9.10
C ALA A 18 23.53 -12.77 -8.65
N MET A 19 23.69 -14.08 -8.89
CA MET A 19 24.97 -14.77 -8.66
C MET A 19 26.08 -14.26 -9.61
N GLN A 20 25.78 -14.07 -10.90
CA GLN A 20 26.75 -13.50 -11.84
C GLN A 20 27.13 -12.05 -11.48
N ALA A 21 26.16 -11.24 -11.05
CA ALA A 21 26.42 -9.88 -10.58
C ALA A 21 27.23 -9.84 -9.28
N ALA A 22 27.10 -10.87 -8.43
CA ALA A 22 27.90 -11.01 -7.22
C ALA A 22 29.37 -11.31 -7.52
N ASP A 23 29.66 -12.08 -8.57
CA ASP A 23 31.04 -12.49 -8.92
C ASP A 23 31.92 -11.32 -9.42
N VAL A 24 31.32 -10.28 -9.99
CA VAL A 24 32.04 -9.12 -10.57
C VAL A 24 32.08 -7.90 -9.66
N TRP A 25 31.39 -7.93 -8.52
CA TRP A 25 31.32 -6.77 -7.63
C TRP A 25 32.19 -6.98 -6.37
N PRO A 26 33.05 -6.02 -6.01
CA PRO A 26 34.00 -6.17 -4.90
C PRO A 26 33.38 -6.04 -3.50
N GLY A 27 32.08 -5.75 -3.40
CA GLY A 27 31.33 -5.62 -2.14
C GLY A 27 30.51 -6.86 -1.76
N GLN A 28 29.93 -6.87 -0.56
CA GLN A 28 29.01 -7.91 -0.13
C GLN A 28 27.57 -7.57 -0.55
N TRP A 29 26.92 -8.45 -1.32
CA TRP A 29 25.48 -8.40 -1.52
C TRP A 29 24.78 -9.47 -0.71
N ARG A 30 23.55 -9.19 -0.32
CA ARG A 30 22.58 -10.20 0.10
C ARG A 30 21.28 -9.94 -0.64
N ILE A 31 20.81 -10.92 -1.40
CA ILE A 31 19.42 -10.93 -1.85
C ILE A 31 18.58 -11.21 -0.61
N ALA A 32 18.05 -10.16 0.01
CA ALA A 32 17.01 -10.30 1.01
C ALA A 32 15.67 -10.25 0.29
N SER A 33 15.18 -11.40 -0.19
CA SER A 33 13.75 -11.51 -0.48
C SER A 33 13.05 -11.75 0.85
N LEU A 34 12.37 -10.72 1.35
CA LEU A 34 11.51 -10.86 2.52
C LEU A 34 10.08 -11.09 2.02
N CYS A 35 9.60 -12.34 2.14
CA CYS A 35 8.18 -12.60 2.10
C CYS A 35 7.62 -12.35 3.50
N ALA A 36 6.96 -11.21 3.69
CA ALA A 36 6.29 -10.89 4.94
C ALA A 36 4.78 -10.86 4.71
N ALA A 37 4.03 -11.39 5.67
CA ALA A 37 2.59 -11.24 5.75
C ALA A 37 2.24 -10.47 7.04
N PRO A 38 1.23 -9.60 7.01
CA PRO A 38 0.77 -8.94 8.22
C PRO A 38 0.19 -9.99 9.18
N VAL A 39 0.68 -10.01 10.42
CA VAL A 39 0.15 -10.91 11.47
C VAL A 39 -1.34 -10.62 11.72
N CYS A 40 -1.71 -9.34 11.72
CA CYS A 40 -3.10 -8.89 11.80
C CYS A 40 -3.50 -8.36 10.42
N PRO A 41 -4.24 -9.08 9.58
CA PRO A 41 -4.69 -8.55 8.30
C PRO A 41 -5.63 -7.37 8.54
N ALA A 42 -5.60 -6.39 7.64
CA ALA A 42 -6.58 -5.30 7.65
C ALA A 42 -8.01 -5.86 7.58
N PRO A 43 -8.97 -5.23 8.26
CA PRO A 43 -10.34 -5.71 8.29
C PRO A 43 -10.91 -5.90 6.88
N ALA A 44 -11.75 -6.92 6.74
CA ALA A 44 -12.55 -7.09 5.54
C ALA A 44 -13.52 -5.90 5.46
N GLY A 45 -13.24 -4.98 4.55
CA GLY A 45 -14.07 -3.82 4.24
C GLY A 45 -14.14 -3.69 2.73
N GLY A 46 -15.36 -3.51 2.21
CA GLY A 46 -15.56 -3.27 0.79
C GLY A 46 -15.17 -1.84 0.41
N ALA A 47 -14.88 -1.66 -0.87
CA ALA A 47 -14.83 -0.34 -1.46
C ALA A 47 -16.18 0.41 -1.26
N PRO A 48 -16.16 1.74 -1.05
CA PRO A 48 -17.38 2.54 -1.05
C PRO A 48 -18.21 2.33 -2.32
N ARG A 49 -19.54 2.36 -2.17
CA ARG A 49 -20.48 2.12 -3.29
C ARG A 49 -20.73 3.33 -4.17
N SER A 50 -20.23 4.51 -3.78
CA SER A 50 -20.41 5.78 -4.50
C SER A 50 -19.23 6.71 -4.24
N GLY A 51 -19.04 7.70 -5.12
CA GLY A 51 -18.02 8.74 -4.93
C GLY A 51 -18.27 9.57 -3.68
N ARG A 52 -19.53 9.84 -3.33
CA ARG A 52 -19.84 10.53 -2.08
C ARG A 52 -19.37 9.74 -0.86
N ALA A 53 -19.66 8.44 -0.80
CA ALA A 53 -19.21 7.58 0.29
C ALA A 53 -17.68 7.43 0.33
N TYR A 54 -16.99 7.57 -0.80
CA TYR A 54 -15.53 7.65 -0.85
C TYR A 54 -15.02 8.93 -0.19
N LEU A 55 -15.54 10.09 -0.62
CA LEU A 55 -15.14 11.40 -0.09
C LEU A 55 -15.40 11.50 1.42
N ASP A 56 -16.58 11.04 1.89
CA ASP A 56 -16.92 11.07 3.31
C ASP A 56 -15.91 10.26 4.16
N ARG A 57 -15.45 9.10 3.66
CA ARG A 57 -14.44 8.27 4.35
C ARG A 57 -13.06 8.91 4.33
N VAL A 58 -12.67 9.51 3.21
CA VAL A 58 -11.39 10.24 3.11
C VAL A 58 -11.38 11.45 4.03
N ASP A 59 -12.46 12.23 4.07
CA ASP A 59 -12.56 13.38 4.95
C ASP A 59 -12.57 12.99 6.44
N LEU A 60 -13.18 11.85 6.79
CA LEU A 60 -13.09 11.31 8.14
C LEU A 60 -11.64 10.96 8.53
N MET A 61 -10.89 10.27 7.65
CA MET A 61 -9.47 9.98 7.91
C MET A 61 -8.64 11.25 8.07
N ARG A 62 -8.90 12.27 7.24
CA ARG A 62 -8.19 13.55 7.29
C ARG A 62 -8.48 14.29 8.58
N ALA A 63 -9.75 14.41 8.96
CA ALA A 63 -10.14 15.00 10.23
C ALA A 63 -9.48 14.29 11.42
N GLN A 64 -9.44 12.95 11.41
CA GLN A 64 -8.77 12.17 12.45
C GLN A 64 -7.25 12.42 12.50
N ALA A 65 -6.58 12.55 11.35
CA ALA A 65 -5.17 12.88 11.28
C ALA A 65 -4.90 14.31 11.81
N ASP A 66 -5.72 15.28 11.40
CA ASP A 66 -5.63 16.68 11.81
C ASP A 66 -5.83 16.83 13.32
N GLU A 67 -6.84 16.16 13.91
CA GLU A 67 -7.10 16.14 15.35
C GLU A 67 -5.91 15.56 16.16
N ALA A 68 -5.19 14.59 15.58
CA ALA A 68 -3.98 14.02 16.17
C ALA A 68 -2.72 14.87 15.96
N GLY A 69 -2.80 15.96 15.17
CA GLY A 69 -1.67 16.78 14.78
C GLY A 69 -0.70 16.04 13.86
N ILE A 70 -1.24 15.29 12.89
CA ILE A 70 -0.49 14.60 11.83
C ILE A 70 -0.63 15.41 10.54
N ASP A 71 0.47 15.96 10.05
CA ASP A 71 0.47 16.76 8.81
C ASP A 71 0.40 15.87 7.56
N GLY A 72 -0.06 16.42 6.43
CA GLY A 72 0.06 15.76 5.11
C GLY A 72 -1.10 14.83 4.74
N ALA A 73 -2.24 14.90 5.41
CA ALA A 73 -3.36 14.00 5.16
C ALA A 73 -4.04 14.19 3.79
N GLU A 74 -3.70 15.24 3.04
CA GLU A 74 -4.18 15.47 1.67
C GLU A 74 -3.84 14.35 0.69
N TRP A 75 -2.72 13.65 0.90
CA TRP A 75 -2.29 12.53 0.05
C TRP A 75 -3.26 11.34 0.05
N LEU A 76 -4.18 11.28 1.02
CA LEU A 76 -5.16 10.21 1.13
C LEU A 76 -6.28 10.29 0.06
N ARG A 77 -6.45 11.44 -0.60
CA ARG A 77 -7.50 11.70 -1.60
C ARG A 77 -7.31 11.01 -2.95
N GLU A 78 -6.10 10.56 -3.25
CA GLU A 78 -5.77 9.96 -4.54
C GLU A 78 -5.59 8.45 -4.42
N MET A 79 -6.14 7.86 -3.35
CA MET A 79 -5.94 6.44 -3.05
C MET A 79 -7.07 5.60 -3.66
N PRO A 80 -6.75 4.43 -4.25
CA PRO A 80 -7.75 3.51 -4.75
C PRO A 80 -8.80 3.15 -3.70
N VAL A 81 -10.06 3.14 -4.11
CA VAL A 81 -11.23 2.88 -3.24
C VAL A 81 -11.11 1.59 -2.41
N GLY A 82 -10.49 0.55 -2.96
CA GLY A 82 -10.32 -0.76 -2.32
C GLY A 82 -9.26 -0.75 -1.21
N TRP A 83 -8.43 0.28 -1.12
CA TRP A 83 -7.42 0.43 -0.09
C TRP A 83 -7.87 1.27 1.11
N LEU A 84 -9.03 1.94 1.03
CA LEU A 84 -9.53 2.76 2.14
C LEU A 84 -9.56 2.04 3.49
N PRO A 85 -10.04 0.78 3.62
CA PRO A 85 -10.01 0.09 4.91
C PRO A 85 -8.60 -0.09 5.51
N VAL A 86 -7.57 -0.23 4.66
CA VAL A 86 -6.17 -0.30 5.12
C VAL A 86 -5.74 1.05 5.66
N LEU A 87 -5.98 2.11 4.87
CA LEU A 87 -5.57 3.46 5.21
C LEU A 87 -6.30 3.98 6.45
N GLU A 88 -7.59 3.69 6.60
CA GLU A 88 -8.37 4.04 7.80
C GLU A 88 -7.77 3.41 9.05
N THR A 89 -7.45 2.11 8.98
CA THR A 89 -6.83 1.40 10.09
C THR A 89 -5.44 1.94 10.40
N ALA A 90 -4.65 2.25 9.36
CA ALA A 90 -3.31 2.81 9.52
C ALA A 90 -3.35 4.21 10.14
N VAL A 91 -4.19 5.11 9.63
CA VAL A 91 -4.39 6.46 10.16
C VAL A 91 -4.90 6.41 11.60
N ALA A 92 -5.86 5.54 11.91
CA ALA A 92 -6.33 5.35 13.27
C ALA A 92 -5.23 4.87 14.22
N GLY A 93 -4.38 3.94 13.78
CA GLY A 93 -3.22 3.48 14.52
C GLY A 93 -2.19 4.59 14.78
N LEU A 94 -1.91 5.41 13.76
CA LEU A 94 -1.01 6.56 13.87
C LEU A 94 -1.56 7.62 14.83
N ALA A 95 -2.85 7.96 14.72
CA ALA A 95 -3.52 8.92 15.60
C ALA A 95 -3.51 8.45 17.05
N ALA A 96 -3.83 7.18 17.29
CA ALA A 96 -3.79 6.57 18.63
C ALA A 96 -2.37 6.57 19.20
N LEU A 97 -1.36 6.26 18.38
CA LEU A 97 0.05 6.28 18.79
C LEU A 97 0.50 7.70 19.16
N LYS A 98 0.17 8.69 18.33
CA LYS A 98 0.52 10.11 18.52
C LYS A 98 -0.13 10.72 19.75
N SER A 99 -1.32 10.26 20.12
CA SER A 99 -2.09 10.76 21.27
C SER A 99 -1.51 10.35 22.62
N ARG A 100 -0.62 9.35 22.68
CA ARG A 100 -0.06 8.85 23.95
C ARG A 100 0.88 9.90 24.61
N PRO A 101 0.81 10.08 25.95
CA PRO A 101 1.60 11.10 26.64
C PRO A 101 3.13 10.93 26.53
N ASP A 102 3.61 9.69 26.51
CA ASP A 102 5.02 9.30 26.38
C ASP A 102 5.65 9.67 25.04
N ASN A 103 4.82 9.94 24.03
CA ASN A 103 5.25 10.32 22.69
C ASN A 103 5.30 11.84 22.49
N ARG A 104 5.44 12.63 23.56
CA ARG A 104 5.54 14.11 23.47
C ARG A 104 6.92 14.60 23.93
N PRO A 105 7.58 15.50 23.17
CA PRO A 105 7.19 16.03 21.85
C PRO A 105 7.60 15.06 20.71
N ALA A 106 6.64 14.67 19.88
CA ALA A 106 6.89 13.97 18.62
C ALA A 106 6.20 14.73 17.48
N VAL A 107 6.81 14.69 16.30
CA VAL A 107 6.23 15.17 15.04
C VAL A 107 5.99 13.97 14.15
N LEU A 108 4.86 13.96 13.45
CA LEU A 108 4.51 12.91 12.50
C LEU A 108 3.85 13.57 11.29
N ARG A 109 4.31 13.21 10.10
CA ARG A 109 3.79 13.72 8.83
C ARG A 109 3.63 12.56 7.84
N ILE A 110 2.53 12.57 7.10
CA ILE A 110 2.36 11.79 5.87
C ILE A 110 3.11 12.53 4.77
N ALA A 111 4.31 12.06 4.44
CA ALA A 111 5.15 12.68 3.42
C ALA A 111 4.56 12.46 2.02
N GLN A 112 4.04 11.25 1.79
CA GLN A 112 3.36 10.87 0.55
C GLN A 112 2.61 9.55 0.74
N ALA A 113 1.42 9.44 0.17
CA ALA A 113 0.76 8.18 -0.12
C ALA A 113 0.62 8.06 -1.64
N LYS A 114 0.94 6.90 -2.22
CA LYS A 114 0.75 6.65 -3.66
C LYS A 114 0.64 5.18 -4.00
N GLU A 115 0.08 4.92 -5.17
CA GLU A 115 0.20 3.64 -5.86
C GLU A 115 1.62 3.50 -6.46
N LYS A 116 2.22 2.32 -6.36
CA LYS A 116 3.42 1.95 -7.11
C LYS A 116 3.48 0.44 -7.36
N MET A 117 3.40 0.04 -8.62
CA MET A 117 3.52 -1.35 -9.08
C MET A 117 2.44 -2.28 -8.48
N GLY A 118 1.20 -1.81 -8.41
CA GLY A 118 0.03 -2.52 -7.91
C GLY A 118 -0.08 -2.53 -6.39
N THR A 119 0.74 -1.78 -5.66
CA THR A 119 0.77 -1.75 -4.19
C THR A 119 0.82 -0.32 -3.65
N LEU A 120 0.44 -0.16 -2.39
CA LEU A 120 0.52 1.09 -1.66
C LEU A 120 1.99 1.38 -1.30
N ARG A 121 2.38 2.64 -1.43
CA ARG A 121 3.56 3.23 -0.80
C ARG A 121 3.12 4.32 0.16
N PHE A 122 3.46 4.15 1.44
CA PHE A 122 3.01 5.03 2.50
C PHE A 122 4.20 5.60 3.26
N TYR A 123 4.71 6.72 2.75
CA TYR A 123 5.89 7.39 3.28
C TYR A 123 5.50 8.30 4.43
N LEU A 124 6.12 8.07 5.59
CA LEU A 124 5.91 8.83 6.81
C LEU A 124 7.24 9.43 7.28
N ASP A 125 7.20 10.70 7.68
CA ASP A 125 8.30 11.36 8.40
C ASP A 125 7.93 11.42 9.89
N ALA A 126 8.83 10.96 10.76
CA ALA A 126 8.58 10.95 12.20
C ALA A 126 9.81 11.39 13.00
N THR A 127 9.59 12.23 14.00
CA THR A 127 10.57 12.60 15.03
C THR A 127 10.05 12.18 16.41
N GLY A 128 10.91 12.14 17.41
CA GLY A 128 10.58 11.69 18.76
C GLY A 128 11.44 10.52 19.20
N SER A 129 10.96 9.73 20.16
CA SER A 129 11.70 8.56 20.67
C SER A 129 11.94 7.52 19.57
N ARG A 130 12.98 6.69 19.72
CA ARG A 130 13.27 5.59 18.79
C ARG A 130 12.12 4.58 18.72
N GLU A 131 11.46 4.32 19.85
CA GLU A 131 10.32 3.43 19.90
C GLU A 131 9.13 3.99 19.11
N PHE A 132 8.83 5.29 19.27
CA PHE A 132 7.77 5.95 18.51
C PHE A 132 8.02 5.83 17.01
N GLN A 133 9.22 6.19 16.54
CA GLN A 133 9.59 6.09 15.14
C GLN A 133 9.47 4.64 14.62
N ALA A 134 9.95 3.66 15.38
CA ALA A 134 9.84 2.25 15.00
C ALA A 134 8.37 1.81 14.86
N ARG A 135 7.48 2.23 15.76
CA ARG A 135 6.04 1.93 15.68
C ARG A 135 5.37 2.63 14.49
N VAL A 136 5.74 3.87 14.17
CA VAL A 136 5.27 4.57 12.97
C VAL A 136 5.64 3.78 11.71
N PHE A 137 6.91 3.39 11.57
CA PHE A 137 7.36 2.59 10.42
C PHE A 137 6.71 1.21 10.38
N GLN A 138 6.43 0.60 11.53
CA GLN A 138 5.70 -0.66 11.60
C GLN A 138 4.28 -0.52 11.02
N ILE A 139 3.57 0.58 11.33
CA ILE A 139 2.23 0.85 10.79
C ILE A 139 2.28 1.11 9.29
N ALA A 140 3.25 1.90 8.81
CA ALA A 140 3.45 2.12 7.37
C ALA A 140 3.69 0.80 6.62
N ASN A 141 4.66 0.00 7.08
CA ASN A 141 4.98 -1.30 6.49
C ASN A 141 3.78 -2.24 6.52
N TRP A 142 3.03 -2.25 7.62
CA TRP A 142 1.80 -3.02 7.72
C TRP A 142 0.78 -2.62 6.64
N ALA A 143 0.57 -1.33 6.42
CA ALA A 143 -0.34 -0.83 5.41
C ALA A 143 0.10 -1.23 3.99
N GLU A 144 1.39 -1.09 3.68
CA GLU A 144 1.96 -1.52 2.40
C GLU A 144 1.76 -3.03 2.18
N LEU A 145 2.08 -3.85 3.18
CA LEU A 145 1.89 -5.31 3.11
C LEU A 145 0.42 -5.69 2.91
N CYS A 146 -0.51 -5.03 3.61
CA CYS A 146 -1.94 -5.26 3.46
C CYS A 146 -2.49 -4.89 2.06
N SER A 147 -1.77 -4.09 1.27
CA SER A 147 -2.17 -3.74 -0.09
C SER A 147 -1.78 -4.78 -1.15
N GLN A 148 -0.74 -5.60 -0.90
CA GLN A 148 -0.08 -6.42 -1.93
C GLN A 148 -1.01 -7.42 -2.63
N ASN A 149 -1.95 -8.00 -1.89
CA ASN A 149 -2.91 -8.98 -2.40
C ASN A 149 -4.34 -8.44 -2.32
N ARG A 150 -4.51 -7.12 -2.32
CA ARG A 150 -5.80 -6.44 -2.17
C ARG A 150 -6.19 -5.75 -3.46
N CYS A 151 -7.34 -6.14 -4.00
CA CYS A 151 -7.91 -5.52 -5.18
C CYS A 151 -8.10 -4.02 -4.95
N MET A 152 -7.47 -3.22 -5.79
CA MET A 152 -7.52 -1.75 -5.72
C MET A 152 -8.93 -1.18 -5.92
N LEU A 153 -9.81 -1.90 -6.64
CA LEU A 153 -11.18 -1.48 -6.90
C LEU A 153 -12.18 -1.96 -5.83
N THR A 154 -12.04 -3.19 -5.33
CA THR A 154 -13.09 -3.78 -4.47
C THR A 154 -12.68 -3.92 -3.01
N GLY A 155 -11.37 -3.91 -2.72
CA GLY A 155 -10.82 -4.20 -1.39
C GLY A 155 -10.81 -5.68 -1.03
N MET A 156 -11.29 -6.56 -1.91
CA MET A 156 -11.28 -8.01 -1.78
C MET A 156 -9.92 -8.60 -2.20
N PRO A 157 -9.63 -9.89 -1.96
CA PRO A 157 -8.41 -10.52 -2.48
C PRO A 157 -8.24 -10.30 -4.00
N GLY A 158 -7.02 -9.93 -4.38
CA GLY A 158 -6.61 -9.69 -5.76
C GLY A 158 -5.23 -10.28 -6.03
N ARG A 159 -4.83 -10.26 -7.30
CA ARG A 159 -3.47 -10.60 -7.72
C ARG A 159 -2.93 -9.52 -8.66
N LEU A 160 -1.61 -9.35 -8.64
CA LEU A 160 -0.92 -8.45 -9.55
C LEU A 160 -1.26 -8.83 -11.00
N ARG A 161 -1.69 -7.85 -11.79
CA ARG A 161 -2.01 -8.02 -13.21
C ARG A 161 -0.93 -7.33 -14.03
N GLU A 162 -0.37 -8.08 -14.96
CA GLU A 162 0.57 -7.57 -15.95
C GLU A 162 -0.18 -6.79 -17.04
N GLY A 163 0.52 -5.85 -17.69
CA GLY A 163 0.00 -4.94 -18.71
C GLY A 163 0.80 -3.64 -18.73
N GLU A 164 0.28 -2.60 -19.38
CA GLU A 164 0.91 -1.27 -19.38
C GLU A 164 1.04 -0.68 -17.96
N TRP A 165 0.07 -1.02 -17.10
CA TRP A 165 0.05 -0.65 -15.68
C TRP A 165 -0.13 -1.89 -14.82
N LEU A 166 0.82 -2.08 -13.90
CA LEU A 166 0.77 -3.12 -12.88
C LEU A 166 -0.26 -2.74 -11.83
N LEU A 167 -1.38 -3.46 -11.77
CA LEU A 167 -2.46 -3.23 -10.80
C LEU A 167 -2.79 -4.53 -10.08
N THR A 168 -3.04 -4.47 -8.77
CA THR A 168 -3.56 -5.62 -8.02
C THR A 168 -5.08 -5.65 -8.12
N LEU A 169 -5.62 -6.62 -8.87
CA LEU A 169 -7.05 -6.69 -9.20
C LEU A 169 -7.63 -8.08 -8.94
N SER A 170 -8.89 -8.12 -8.52
CA SER A 170 -9.74 -9.30 -8.59
C SER A 170 -10.09 -9.62 -10.04
N ASP A 171 -10.57 -10.83 -10.31
CA ASP A 171 -10.96 -11.22 -11.68
C ASP A 171 -12.14 -10.42 -12.21
N GLU A 172 -13.05 -9.99 -11.33
CA GLU A 172 -14.16 -9.11 -11.69
C GLU A 172 -13.69 -7.70 -12.06
N ALA A 173 -12.80 -7.11 -11.25
CA ALA A 173 -12.25 -5.80 -11.54
C ALA A 173 -11.41 -5.79 -12.84
N LEU A 174 -10.69 -6.89 -13.12
CA LEU A 174 -9.99 -7.05 -14.39
C LEU A 174 -10.96 -7.13 -15.58
N ARG A 175 -12.05 -7.90 -15.45
CA ARG A 175 -13.10 -7.96 -16.49
C ARG A 175 -13.68 -6.58 -16.78
N LEU A 176 -13.97 -5.80 -15.74
CA LEU A 176 -14.44 -4.42 -15.91
C LEU A 176 -13.40 -3.56 -16.63
N ARG A 177 -12.13 -3.59 -16.19
CA ARG A 177 -11.04 -2.82 -16.82
C ARG A 177 -10.91 -3.11 -18.32
N ILE A 178 -11.10 -4.36 -18.74
CA ILE A 178 -11.01 -4.77 -20.14
C ILE A 178 -12.26 -4.33 -20.93
N ALA A 179 -13.45 -4.53 -20.36
CA ALA A 179 -14.71 -4.26 -21.05
C ALA A 179 -15.04 -2.77 -21.14
N ASP A 180 -14.70 -2.00 -20.11
CA ASP A 180 -15.05 -0.59 -19.94
C ASP A 180 -13.98 0.13 -19.09
N PRO A 181 -12.85 0.54 -19.71
CA PRO A 181 -11.74 1.19 -19.02
C PRO A 181 -12.14 2.50 -18.32
N ASP A 182 -13.07 3.25 -18.90
CA ASP A 182 -13.51 4.54 -18.37
C ASP A 182 -14.34 4.35 -17.08
N SER A 183 -15.29 3.42 -17.10
CA SER A 183 -16.05 3.04 -15.90
C SER A 183 -15.16 2.43 -14.82
N PHE A 184 -14.15 1.65 -15.21
CA PHE A 184 -13.14 1.16 -14.27
C PHE A 184 -12.39 2.32 -13.60
N ALA A 185 -11.87 3.26 -14.38
CA ALA A 185 -11.12 4.40 -13.86
C ALA A 185 -11.98 5.28 -12.93
N ALA A 186 -13.20 5.60 -13.34
CA ALA A 186 -14.14 6.40 -12.55
C ALA A 186 -14.54 5.74 -11.23
N ARG A 187 -14.60 4.40 -11.17
CA ARG A 187 -14.86 3.68 -9.91
C ARG A 187 -13.62 3.48 -9.06
N LEU A 188 -12.44 3.44 -9.66
CA LEU A 188 -11.17 3.28 -8.96
C LEU A 188 -10.79 4.55 -8.18
N TYR A 189 -11.02 5.71 -8.80
CA TYR A 189 -10.77 7.04 -8.26
C TYR A 189 -12.01 7.92 -8.42
N PRO A 190 -13.05 7.72 -7.59
CA PRO A 190 -14.28 8.47 -7.72
C PRO A 190 -14.07 9.88 -7.14
N VAL A 191 -13.81 10.83 -8.04
CA VAL A 191 -13.71 12.27 -7.76
C VAL A 191 -15.06 12.96 -7.73
#